data_AF-A0A6L7CS09-F1
#
_entry.id   AF-A0A6L7CS09-F1
#
_cell.length_a   1.000
_cell.length_b   1.000
_cell.length_c   1.000
_cell.angle_alpha   90.00
_cell.angle_beta   90.00
_cell.angle_gamma   90.00
#
_symmetry.space_group_name_H-M   'P 1'
#
loop_
_entity.id
_entity.type
_entity.pdbx_description
1 polymer ?
#
loop_
_entity_poly.entity_id
_entity_poly.type
_entity_poly.pdbx_seq_one_letter_code
_entity_poly.pdbx_strand_id
1 'polypeptide(L)' 'GQQKVGTISANAGTNLGSLEEQLAQKADEMGAKSFRITSVTGPNTLHGTAVIYK' A
#
# COMPACT_ATOMS: atom_id res chain seq x y z
N GLY A 1 11.68 -15.50 8.86
CA GLY A 1 10.38 -14.88 9.17
C GLY A 1 10.32 -13.54 8.49
N GLN A 2 9.17 -13.13 7.95
CA GLN A 2 9.02 -11.80 7.35
C GLN A 2 9.23 -10.72 8.41
N GLN A 3 10.15 -9.79 8.17
CA GLN A 3 10.37 -8.68 9.08
C GLN A 3 9.57 -7.48 8.58
N LYS A 4 8.70 -6.93 9.44
CA LYS A 4 7.99 -5.69 9.11
C LYS A 4 9.04 -4.58 8.91
N VAL A 5 9.03 -4.01 7.72
CA VAL A 5 9.93 -2.91 7.33
C VAL A 5 9.32 -1.59 7.74
N GLY A 6 8.01 -1.46 7.58
CA GLY A 6 7.32 -0.19 7.78
C GLY A 6 5.86 -0.26 7.36
N THR A 7 5.25 0.91 7.27
CA THR A 7 3.86 1.09 6.84
C THR A 7 3.84 2.20 5.80
N ILE A 8 3.16 1.96 4.69
CA ILE A 8 2.99 2.89 3.58
C ILE A 8 1.51 3.27 3.46
N SER A 9 1.27 4.47 2.95
CA SER A 9 -0.07 4.96 2.64
C SER A 9 -0.10 5.47 1.20
N ALA A 10 -1.22 5.24 0.52
CA ALA A 10 -1.47 5.68 -0.83
C ALA A 10 -2.86 6.29 -0.95
N ASN A 11 -3.02 7.15 -1.95
CA ASN A 11 -4.25 7.88 -2.21
C ASN A 11 -4.55 7.71 -3.69
N ALA A 12 -5.56 6.90 -3.99
CA ALA A 12 -6.09 6.75 -5.33
C ALA A 12 -7.44 7.45 -5.43
N GLY A 13 -7.89 7.75 -6.65
CA GLY A 13 -9.25 8.22 -6.89
C GLY A 13 -10.28 7.14 -6.58
N THR A 14 -11.20 6.90 -7.49
CA THR A 14 -12.28 5.89 -7.31
C THR A 14 -11.87 4.46 -7.65
N ASN A 15 -10.60 4.22 -8.00
CA ASN A 15 -10.15 2.93 -8.55
C ASN A 15 -9.18 2.21 -7.61
N LEU A 16 -9.47 0.95 -7.31
CA LEU A 16 -8.63 0.10 -6.47
C LEU A 16 -7.27 -0.22 -7.14
N GLY A 17 -7.25 -0.37 -8.47
CA GLY A 17 -6.01 -0.65 -9.20
C GLY A 17 -4.96 0.45 -9.06
N SER A 18 -5.36 1.72 -9.16
CA SER A 18 -4.44 2.85 -8.94
C SER A 18 -3.93 2.92 -7.50
N LEU A 19 -4.71 2.42 -6.54
CA LEU A 19 -4.27 2.34 -5.15
C LEU A 19 -3.21 1.26 -4.98
N GLU A 20 -3.45 0.08 -5.53
CA GLU A 20 -2.49 -1.03 -5.52
C GLU A 20 -1.20 -0.66 -6.23
N GLU A 21 -1.25 0.00 -7.39
CA GLU A 21 -0.05 0.48 -8.09
C GLU A 21 0.78 1.44 -7.23
N GLN A 22 0.14 2.43 -6.58
CA GLN A 22 0.86 3.35 -5.71
C GLN A 22 1.45 2.66 -4.48
N LEU A 23 0.74 1.69 -3.89
CA LEU A 23 1.24 0.92 -2.76
C LEU A 23 2.41 0.02 -3.18
N ALA A 24 2.30 -0.63 -4.33
CA ALA A 24 3.35 -1.47 -4.89
C ALA A 24 4.61 -0.65 -5.20
N GLN A 25 4.46 0.51 -5.84
CA GLN A 25 5.58 1.40 -6.15
C GLN A 25 6.29 1.86 -4.87
N LYS A 26 5.54 2.30 -3.85
CA LYS A 26 6.13 2.68 -2.54
C LYS A 26 6.79 1.49 -1.82
N ALA A 27 6.21 0.29 -1.94
CA ALA A 27 6.79 -0.91 -1.36
C ALA A 27 8.13 -1.24 -2.01
N ASP A 28 8.22 -1.19 -3.33
CA ASP A 28 9.45 -1.40 -4.10
C ASP A 28 10.51 -0.33 -3.80
N GLU A 29 10.13 0.95 -3.74
CA GLU A 29 11.03 2.04 -3.36
C GLU A 29 11.64 1.84 -1.95
N MET A 30 10.87 1.26 -1.03
CA MET A 30 11.32 0.91 0.32
C MET A 30 12.12 -0.41 0.36
N GLY A 31 12.21 -1.11 -0.76
CA GLY A 31 12.86 -2.41 -0.92
C GLY A 31 12.11 -3.56 -0.25
N ALA A 32 10.79 -3.44 -0.09
CA ALA A 32 9.95 -4.50 0.45
C ALA A 32 9.79 -5.65 -0.56
N LYS A 33 9.76 -6.89 -0.08
CA LYS A 33 9.46 -8.06 -0.91
C LYS A 33 7.97 -8.40 -0.94
N SER A 34 7.21 -7.90 0.03
CA SER A 34 5.78 -8.12 0.11
C SER A 34 5.12 -6.96 0.84
N PHE A 35 3.89 -6.64 0.46
CA PHE A 35 3.06 -5.69 1.16
C PHE A 35 1.70 -6.30 1.48
N ARG A 36 1.07 -5.85 2.56
CA ARG A 36 -0.26 -6.27 2.98
C ARG A 36 -1.10 -5.05 3.30
N ILE A 37 -2.16 -4.88 2.53
CA ILE A 37 -3.14 -3.82 2.76
C ILE A 37 -3.85 -4.09 4.10
N THR A 38 -3.81 -3.11 5.00
CA THR A 38 -4.44 -3.19 6.32
C THR A 38 -5.77 -2.46 6.37
N SER A 39 -5.94 -1.42 5.56
CA SER A 39 -7.20 -0.69 5.48
C SER A 39 -7.32 0.01 4.13
N VAL A 40 -8.53 0.00 3.56
CA VAL A 40 -8.91 0.79 2.39
C VAL A 40 -10.21 1.50 2.73
N THR A 41 -10.22 2.82 2.65
CA THR A 41 -11.38 3.65 3.00
C THR A 41 -11.58 4.75 1.97
N GLY A 42 -12.84 4.96 1.55
CA GLY A 42 -13.18 6.09 0.69
C GLY A 42 -14.36 5.85 -0.26
N PRO A 43 -15.43 6.67 -0.21
CA PRO A 43 -16.51 6.63 -1.20
C PRO A 43 -16.15 7.34 -2.52
N ASN A 44 -15.31 8.38 -2.48
CA ASN A 44 -14.91 9.18 -3.66
C ASN A 44 -13.40 9.11 -3.92
N THR A 45 -12.59 8.99 -2.88
CA THR A 45 -11.13 8.93 -2.95
C THR A 45 -10.69 7.77 -2.08
N LEU A 46 -10.14 6.72 -2.69
CA LEU A 46 -9.68 5.55 -1.96
C LEU A 46 -8.35 5.85 -1.28
N HIS A 47 -8.36 5.82 0.04
CA HIS A 47 -7.17 5.89 0.88
C HIS A 47 -6.82 4.48 1.34
N GLY A 48 -5.66 3.99 0.92
CA GLY A 48 -5.13 2.70 1.30
C GLY A 48 -3.95 2.84 2.24
N THR A 49 -3.90 1.99 3.25
CA THR A 49 -2.71 1.78 4.08
C THR A 49 -2.27 0.34 3.96
N ALA A 50 -0.97 0.13 3.78
CA ALA A 50 -0.38 -1.20 3.72
C ALA A 50 0.86 -1.30 4.59
N VAL A 51 1.05 -2.46 5.20
CA VAL A 51 2.28 -2.82 5.90
C VAL A 51 3.20 -3.51 4.92
N ILE A 52 4.48 -3.13 4.92
CA ILE A 52 5.50 -3.71 4.05
C ILE A 52 6.46 -4.61 4.82
N TYR A 53 6.91 -5.68 4.16
CA TYR A 53 7.74 -6.73 4.71
C TYR A 53 8.95 -6.99 3.80
N LYS A 54 10.11 -7.28 4.42
CA LYS A 54 11.34 -7.74 3.76
C LYS A 54 11.54 -9.23 4.01
#